data_AF-A0ABD2ZF37-F1
#
_entry.id   AF-A0ABD2ZF37-F1
#
_cell.length_a   1.000
_cell.length_b   1.000
_cell.length_c   1.000
_cell.angle_alpha   90.00
_cell.angle_beta   90.00
_cell.angle_gamma   90.00
#
_symmetry.space_group_name_H-M   'P 1'
#
loop_
_entity.id
_entity.type
_entity.pdbx_description
1 polymer ?
#
loop_
_entity_poly.entity_id
_entity_poly.type
_entity_poly.pdbx_seq_one_letter_code
_entity_poly.pdbx_strand_id
1 'polypeptide(L)'
;MQELEEKEQARILVVEEKTLTRIARENASTRLSSLQQELEMEHKLVMDRKARLMQQLSDLKLSSAHLLDYGISEGESSQNFIEKIPDHRRCTICCQKEVSILFIPCAHQVVCFDCCRSMGDSCPSCQVQIAKKYVVYN
;
A
#
# COMPACT_ATOMS: atom_id res chain seq x y z
N MET A 1 -8.73 6.05 -77.30
CA MET A 1 -8.99 4.77 -76.61
C MET A 1 -8.08 4.63 -75.39
N GLN A 2 -6.76 4.71 -75.56
CA GLN A 2 -5.78 4.55 -74.47
C GLN A 2 -5.96 5.51 -73.28
N GLU A 3 -6.18 6.80 -73.54
CA GLU A 3 -6.43 7.79 -72.48
C GLU A 3 -7.73 7.51 -71.68
N LEU A 4 -8.71 6.84 -72.28
CA LEU A 4 -9.98 6.51 -71.63
C LEU A 4 -9.80 5.32 -70.67
N GLU A 5 -9.00 4.33 -71.07
CA GLU A 5 -8.63 3.19 -70.23
C GLU A 5 -7.77 3.62 -69.04
N GLU A 6 -6.79 4.50 -69.25
CA GLU A 6 -5.96 5.06 -68.19
C GLU A 6 -6.79 5.82 -67.15
N LYS A 7 -7.78 6.61 -67.59
CA LYS A 7 -8.70 7.31 -66.68
C LYS A 7 -9.57 6.34 -65.88
N GLU A 8 -10.03 5.26 -66.49
CA GLU A 8 -10.85 4.27 -65.79
C GLU A 8 -10.02 3.48 -64.77
N GLN A 9 -8.79 3.09 -65.12
CA GLN A 9 -7.86 2.47 -64.19
C GLN A 9 -7.53 3.38 -63.00
N ALA A 10 -7.27 4.66 -63.26
CA ALA A 10 -7.04 5.64 -62.20
C ALA A 10 -8.26 5.79 -61.27
N ARG A 11 -9.48 5.74 -61.81
CA ARG A 11 -10.72 5.76 -61.00
C ARG A 11 -10.84 4.53 -60.12
N ILE A 12 -10.52 3.35 -60.63
CA ILE A 12 -10.56 2.09 -59.86
C ILE A 12 -9.58 2.17 -58.68
N LEU A 13 -8.33 2.59 -58.93
CA LEU A 13 -7.31 2.72 -57.89
C LEU A 13 -7.71 3.71 -56.80
N VAL A 14 -8.29 4.86 -57.17
CA VAL A 14 -8.77 5.86 -56.21
C VAL A 14 -9.93 5.33 -55.37
N VAL A 15 -10.84 4.54 -55.97
CA VAL A 15 -11.94 3.92 -55.23
C VAL A 15 -11.41 2.87 -54.25
N GLU A 16 -10.46 2.04 -54.67
CA GLU A 16 -9.83 1.02 -53.83
C GLU A 16 -9.03 1.61 -52.66
N GLU A 17 -8.25 2.66 -52.90
CA GLU A 17 -7.54 3.37 -51.83
C GLU A 17 -8.50 3.97 -50.80
N LYS A 18 -9.63 4.53 -51.27
CA LYS A 18 -10.67 5.08 -50.39
C LYS A 18 -11.36 4.01 -49.57
N THR A 19 -11.67 2.85 -50.15
CA THR A 19 -12.29 1.75 -49.41
C THR A 19 -11.33 1.17 -48.38
N LEU A 20 -10.07 0.96 -48.74
CA LEU A 20 -9.03 0.51 -47.80
C LEU A 20 -8.84 1.49 -46.65
N THR A 21 -8.78 2.78 -46.95
CA THR A 21 -8.66 3.83 -45.92
C THR A 21 -9.87 3.85 -44.99
N ARG A 22 -11.08 3.67 -45.53
CA ARG A 22 -12.32 3.59 -44.73
C ARG A 22 -12.29 2.37 -43.80
N ILE A 23 -11.96 1.19 -44.33
CA ILE A 23 -11.86 -0.05 -43.54
C ILE A 23 -10.81 0.10 -42.43
N ALA A 24 -9.63 0.67 -42.75
CA ALA A 24 -8.57 0.91 -41.77
C ALA A 24 -9.04 1.83 -40.63
N ARG A 25 -9.80 2.89 -40.95
CA ARG A 25 -10.38 3.80 -39.94
C ARG A 25 -11.45 3.12 -39.09
N GLU A 26 -12.34 2.35 -39.70
CA GLU A 26 -13.36 1.58 -38.97
C GLU A 26 -12.70 0.59 -38.01
N ASN A 27 -11.72 -0.18 -38.48
CA ASN A 27 -10.95 -1.11 -37.64
C ASN A 27 -10.20 -0.40 -36.50
N ALA A 28 -9.57 0.75 -36.79
CA ALA A 28 -8.89 1.55 -35.77
C ALA A 28 -9.89 2.08 -34.72
N SER A 29 -11.06 2.56 -35.16
CA SER A 29 -12.14 3.02 -34.28
C SER A 29 -12.64 1.90 -33.37
N THR A 30 -12.92 0.72 -33.94
CA THR A 30 -13.34 -0.47 -33.18
C THR A 30 -12.26 -0.85 -32.15
N ARG A 31 -10.99 -0.90 -32.55
CA ARG A 31 -9.89 -1.23 -31.63
C ARG A 31 -9.73 -0.21 -30.51
N LEU A 32 -9.87 1.08 -30.81
CA LEU A 32 -9.82 2.13 -29.79
C LEU A 32 -10.96 1.98 -28.77
N SER A 33 -12.18 1.70 -29.25
CA SER A 33 -13.33 1.45 -28.38
C SER A 33 -13.10 0.23 -27.47
N SER A 34 -12.57 -0.88 -28.01
CA SER A 34 -12.24 -2.06 -27.22
C SER A 34 -11.18 -1.77 -26.15
N LEU A 35 -10.10 -1.06 -26.50
CA LEU A 35 -9.06 -0.68 -25.53
C LEU A 35 -9.60 0.25 -24.44
N GLN A 36 -10.51 1.17 -24.79
CA GLN A 36 -11.16 2.04 -23.82
C GLN A 36 -12.01 1.24 -22.82
N GLN A 37 -12.78 0.25 -23.31
CA GLN A 37 -13.56 -0.64 -22.45
C GLN A 37 -12.68 -1.49 -21.53
N GLU A 38 -11.57 -2.03 -22.05
CA GLU A 38 -10.59 -2.79 -21.23
C GLU A 38 -10.02 -1.92 -20.12
N LEU A 39 -9.60 -0.68 -20.44
CA LEU A 39 -9.08 0.27 -19.46
C LEU A 39 -10.12 0.64 -18.40
N GLU A 40 -11.37 0.86 -18.81
CA GLU A 40 -12.46 1.18 -17.87
C GLU A 40 -12.76 0.00 -16.93
N MET A 41 -12.76 -1.22 -17.45
CA MET A 41 -12.93 -2.43 -16.65
C MET A 41 -11.78 -2.60 -15.65
N GLU A 42 -10.53 -2.43 -16.09
CA GLU A 42 -9.36 -2.55 -15.22
C GLU A 42 -9.37 -1.47 -14.12
N HIS A 43 -9.69 -0.23 -14.49
CA HIS A 43 -9.86 0.86 -13.53
C HIS A 43 -10.93 0.53 -12.47
N LYS A 44 -12.09 0.00 -12.90
CA LYS A 44 -13.15 -0.42 -11.98
C LYS A 44 -12.66 -1.50 -11.00
N LEU A 45 -11.98 -2.53 -11.49
CA LEU A 45 -11.45 -3.61 -10.65
C LEU A 45 -10.45 -3.10 -9.61
N VAL A 46 -9.54 -2.21 -10.02
CA VAL A 46 -8.55 -1.59 -9.11
C VAL A 46 -9.24 -0.75 -8.06
N MET A 47 -10.24 0.04 -8.44
CA MET A 47 -10.99 0.90 -7.51
C MET A 47 -11.82 0.08 -6.52
N ASP A 48 -12.46 -1.01 -6.97
CA ASP A 48 -13.18 -1.93 -6.08
C ASP A 48 -12.24 -2.60 -5.08
N ARG A 49 -11.04 -3.01 -5.52
CA ARG A 49 -10.00 -3.56 -4.62
C ARG A 49 -9.54 -2.51 -3.60
N LYS A 50 -9.31 -1.27 -4.04
CA LYS A 50 -8.94 -0.16 -3.16
C LYS A 50 -10.02 0.10 -2.11
N ALA A 51 -11.29 0.13 -2.51
CA ALA A 51 -12.42 0.32 -1.60
C ALA A 51 -12.46 -0.76 -0.51
N ARG A 52 -12.31 -2.04 -0.89
CA ARG A 52 -12.24 -3.16 0.07
C ARG A 52 -11.09 -3.01 1.06
N LEU A 53 -9.88 -2.69 0.57
CA LEU A 53 -8.72 -2.48 1.44
C LEU A 53 -8.91 -1.30 2.39
N MET A 54 -9.50 -0.20 1.92
CA MET A 54 -9.81 0.95 2.78
C MET A 54 -10.82 0.58 3.87
N GLN A 55 -11.83 -0.23 3.55
CA GLN A 55 -12.78 -0.73 4.53
C GLN A 55 -12.09 -1.62 5.57
N GLN A 56 -11.28 -2.60 5.13
CA GLN A 56 -10.51 -3.46 6.05
C GLN A 56 -9.59 -2.64 6.96
N LEU A 57 -8.95 -1.59 6.45
CA LEU A 57 -8.13 -0.69 7.26
C LEU A 57 -8.97 0.09 8.27
N SER A 58 -10.17 0.54 7.91
CA SER A 58 -11.11 1.19 8.83
C SER A 58 -11.53 0.25 9.95
N ASP A 59 -11.89 -0.99 9.62
CA ASP A 59 -12.30 -2.01 10.58
C ASP A 59 -11.15 -2.35 11.55
N LEU A 60 -9.93 -2.48 11.02
CA LEU A 60 -8.72 -2.69 11.83
C LEU A 60 -8.45 -1.51 12.77
N LYS A 61 -8.59 -0.27 12.30
CA LYS A 61 -8.44 0.93 13.14
C LYS A 61 -9.46 0.95 14.28
N LEU A 62 -10.72 0.62 14.01
CA LEU A 62 -11.77 0.51 15.03
C LEU A 62 -11.45 -0.58 16.06
N SER A 63 -10.97 -1.75 15.61
CA SER A 63 -10.59 -2.84 16.50
C SER A 63 -9.37 -2.50 17.37
N SER A 64 -8.42 -1.72 16.85
CA SER A 64 -7.24 -1.26 17.58
C SER A 64 -7.57 -0.16 18.59
N ALA A 65 -8.55 0.70 18.31
CA ALA A 65 -9.00 1.74 19.23
C ALA A 65 -9.58 1.12 20.52
N HIS A 66 -10.28 -0.02 20.41
CA HIS A 66 -10.86 -0.73 21.55
C HIS A 66 -9.82 -1.30 22.55
N LEU A 67 -8.57 -1.52 22.12
CA LEU A 67 -7.49 -1.99 23.00
C LEU A 67 -6.77 -0.86 23.76
N LEU A 68 -6.95 0.40 23.34
CA LEU A 68 -6.33 1.58 23.96
C LEU A 68 -7.21 2.23 25.05
N ASP A 69 -8.48 1.82 25.17
CA ASP A 69 -9.44 2.32 26.16
C ASP A 69 -9.26 1.71 27.56
N TYR A 70 -8.65 0.52 27.68
CA TYR A 70 -8.48 -0.16 28.99
C TYR A 70 -7.36 0.43 29.88
N GLY A 71 -6.79 1.58 29.53
CA GLY A 71 -5.71 2.19 30.30
C GLY A 71 -5.78 3.71 30.32
N ILE A 72 -6.68 4.28 31.11
CA ILE A 72 -6.46 5.45 32.01
C ILE A 72 -7.77 5.73 32.75
N SER A 73 -7.76 5.49 34.06
CA SER A 73 -8.67 6.10 35.01
C SER A 73 -8.10 7.47 35.41
N GLU A 74 -8.98 8.48 35.33
CA GLU A 74 -8.92 9.82 35.94
C GLU A 74 -8.05 10.92 35.28
N GLY A 75 -8.72 12.02 34.89
CA GLY A 75 -8.09 13.35 34.77
C GLY A 75 -8.44 14.19 33.53
N GLU A 76 -9.61 14.85 33.57
CA GLU A 76 -9.93 16.19 33.02
C GLU A 76 -9.79 16.52 31.51
N SER A 77 -10.98 16.71 30.90
CA SER A 77 -11.42 17.81 30.02
C SER A 77 -10.44 18.52 29.07
N SER A 78 -10.86 18.52 27.80
CA SER A 78 -10.61 19.53 26.75
C SER A 78 -9.68 19.07 25.60
N GLN A 79 -10.37 18.66 24.53
CA GLN A 79 -10.08 19.00 23.13
C GLN A 79 -8.61 19.07 22.73
N ASN A 80 -8.15 17.98 22.10
CA ASN A 80 -7.13 17.85 21.04
C ASN A 80 -6.37 16.54 21.25
N PHE A 81 -7.07 15.41 21.11
CA PHE A 81 -6.43 14.09 21.06
C PHE A 81 -5.82 13.93 19.66
N ILE A 82 -4.73 14.65 19.39
CA ILE A 82 -3.78 14.17 18.39
C ILE A 82 -3.33 12.82 18.94
N GLU A 83 -3.86 11.76 18.34
CA GLU A 83 -3.49 10.37 18.57
C GLU A 83 -1.96 10.31 18.74
N LYS A 84 -1.51 10.21 19.99
CA LYS A 84 -0.12 9.84 20.26
C LYS A 84 0.01 8.41 19.78
N ILE A 85 0.43 8.25 18.52
CA ILE A 85 0.95 6.98 18.01
C ILE A 85 1.90 6.48 19.10
N PRO A 86 1.66 5.31 19.72
CA PRO A 86 2.56 4.77 20.72
C PRO A 86 3.94 4.74 20.09
N ASP A 87 4.87 5.50 20.64
CA ASP A 87 6.23 5.52 20.15
C ASP A 87 6.79 4.10 20.36
N HIS A 88 6.80 3.31 19.28
CA HIS A 88 7.31 1.95 19.25
C HIS A 88 8.79 1.88 19.66
N ARG A 89 9.43 3.03 19.90
CA ARG A 89 10.77 3.16 20.43
C ARG A 89 10.82 3.26 21.95
N ARG A 90 9.72 3.18 22.71
CA ARG A 90 9.79 3.20 24.19
C ARG A 90 9.94 1.81 24.78
N CYS A 91 10.75 1.71 25.83
CA CYS A 91 10.99 0.47 26.56
C CYS A 91 9.67 -0.12 27.08
N THR A 92 9.43 -1.40 26.77
CA THR A 92 8.20 -2.10 27.16
C THR A 92 8.11 -2.40 28.66
N ILE A 93 9.17 -2.15 29.44
CA ILE A 93 9.23 -2.39 30.89
C ILE A 93 8.91 -1.10 31.66
N CYS A 94 9.63 0.00 31.40
CA CYS A 94 9.42 1.26 32.12
C CYS A 94 8.48 2.24 31.41
N CYS A 95 8.23 2.07 30.12
CA CYS A 95 7.47 3.00 29.26
C CYS A 95 7.98 4.45 29.26
N GLN A 96 9.18 4.71 29.81
CA GLN A 96 9.74 6.05 29.99
C GLN A 96 10.87 6.33 29.00
N LYS A 97 11.84 5.42 28.90
CA LYS A 97 13.09 5.61 28.13
C LYS A 97 13.01 4.93 26.78
N GLU A 98 13.79 5.42 25.82
CA GLU A 98 13.90 4.79 24.50
C GLU A 98 14.60 3.42 24.56
N VAL A 99 14.20 2.54 23.65
CA VAL A 99 14.79 1.22 23.44
C VAL A 99 16.21 1.38 22.91
N SER A 100 17.15 0.72 23.57
CA SER A 100 18.58 0.88 23.31
C SER A 100 19.34 -0.45 23.34
N ILE A 101 18.62 -1.57 23.42
CA ILE A 101 19.22 -2.91 23.51
C ILE A 101 18.62 -3.84 22.48
N LEU A 102 19.49 -4.45 21.67
CA LEU A 102 19.17 -5.52 20.72
C LEU A 102 19.49 -6.89 21.32
N PHE A 103 18.53 -7.82 21.23
CA PHE A 103 18.70 -9.21 21.67
C PHE A 103 19.04 -10.16 20.53
N ILE A 104 20.02 -11.04 20.74
CA ILE A 104 20.38 -12.10 19.80
C ILE A 104 20.01 -13.46 20.41
N PRO A 105 19.34 -14.37 19.65
CA PRO A 105 19.18 -14.35 18.19
C PRO A 105 17.89 -13.69 17.67
N CYS A 106 16.94 -13.31 18.52
CA CYS A 106 15.60 -12.92 18.06
C CYS A 106 15.50 -11.53 17.41
N ALA A 107 16.57 -10.72 17.47
CA ALA A 107 16.67 -9.36 16.92
C ALA A 107 15.63 -8.35 17.43
N HIS A 108 14.97 -8.61 18.56
CA HIS A 108 14.04 -7.64 19.15
C HIS A 108 14.80 -6.52 19.89
N GLN A 109 14.37 -5.27 19.66
CA GLN A 109 14.83 -4.07 20.35
C GLN A 109 13.67 -3.46 21.15
N VAL A 110 13.43 -4.00 22.35
CA VAL A 110 12.19 -3.72 23.12
C VAL A 110 12.43 -3.14 24.51
N VAL A 111 13.69 -3.02 24.96
CA VAL A 111 14.02 -2.49 26.29
C VAL A 111 15.07 -1.39 26.24
N CYS A 112 15.06 -0.50 27.24
CA CYS A 112 16.14 0.44 27.48
C CYS A 112 17.31 -0.23 28.22
N PHE A 113 18.47 0.42 28.21
CA PHE A 113 19.67 -0.04 28.88
C PHE A 113 19.48 -0.34 30.38
N ASP A 114 18.71 0.49 31.10
CA ASP A 114 18.52 0.32 32.55
C ASP A 114 17.65 -0.89 32.87
N CYS A 115 16.51 -1.04 32.20
CA CYS A 115 15.62 -2.17 32.41
C CYS A 115 16.24 -3.49 31.97
N CYS A 116 17.18 -3.45 31.01
CA CYS A 116 17.90 -4.64 30.56
C CYS A 116 18.73 -5.31 31.68
N ARG A 117 19.18 -4.53 32.68
CA ARG A 117 19.99 -5.03 33.80
C ARG A 117 19.19 -5.86 34.80
N SER A 118 17.88 -5.62 34.88
CA SER A 118 16.99 -6.23 35.89
C SER A 118 16.08 -7.32 35.31
N MET A 119 16.16 -7.57 34.01
CA MET A 119 15.38 -8.62 33.33
C MET A 119 16.18 -9.92 33.21
N GLY A 120 15.48 -11.05 33.09
CA GLY A 120 16.08 -12.36 32.89
C GLY A 120 16.69 -12.56 31.49
N ASP A 121 16.94 -13.84 31.17
CA ASP A 121 17.62 -14.26 29.95
C ASP A 121 16.66 -14.67 28.82
N SER A 122 15.39 -14.26 28.90
CA SER A 122 14.41 -14.47 27.83
C SER A 122 13.88 -13.13 27.32
N CYS A 123 13.70 -13.04 26.00
CA CYS A 123 13.16 -11.85 25.37
C CYS A 123 11.72 -11.58 25.84
N PRO A 124 11.37 -10.38 26.33
CA PRO A 124 10.01 -10.06 26.79
C PRO A 124 8.96 -10.12 25.68
N SER A 125 9.38 -9.97 24.41
CA SER A 125 8.46 -9.91 23.27
C SER A 125 8.15 -11.28 22.66
N CYS A 126 9.12 -12.21 22.67
CA CYS A 126 8.97 -13.50 21.98
C CYS A 126 9.40 -14.71 22.81
N GLN A 127 9.83 -14.50 24.05
CA GLN A 127 10.26 -15.51 25.01
C GLN A 127 11.47 -16.36 24.59
N VAL A 128 12.07 -16.11 23.43
CA VAL A 128 13.32 -16.72 22.97
C VAL A 128 14.46 -16.39 23.94
N GLN A 129 15.29 -17.39 24.26
CA GLN A 129 16.45 -17.23 25.13
C GLN A 129 17.49 -16.28 24.49
N ILE A 130 17.98 -15.34 25.30
CA ILE A 130 18.91 -14.29 24.93
C ILE A 130 20.34 -14.82 25.11
N ALA A 131 21.06 -15.01 24.01
CA ALA A 131 22.46 -15.38 24.04
C ALA A 131 23.38 -14.16 24.18
N LYS A 132 23.03 -13.04 23.52
CA LYS A 132 23.81 -11.80 23.56
C LYS A 132 22.90 -10.57 23.57
N LYS A 133 23.37 -9.50 24.20
CA LYS A 133 22.72 -8.20 24.33
C LYS A 133 23.67 -7.14 23.77
N TYR A 134 23.24 -6.33 22.80
CA TYR A 134 24.05 -5.25 22.23
C TYR A 134 23.38 -3.91 22.46
N VAL A 135 24.14 -2.92 22.90
CA VAL A 135 23.67 -1.53 22.94
C VAL A 135 23.60 -1.01 21.51
N VAL A 136 22.46 -0.41 21.15
CA VAL A 136 22.23 0.22 19.85
C VAL A 136 22.02 1.70 20.08
N TYR A 137 22.74 2.52 19.32
CA TYR A 137 22.57 3.97 19.29
C TYR A 137 21.73 4.30 18.07
N ASN A 138 20.60 4.98 18.30
CA ASN A 138 19.70 5.47 17.23
C ASN A 138 20.09 6.88 16.81
#